data_AF-A0A913ZXH0-F1
#
_entry.id   AF-A0A913ZXH0-F1
#
_cell.length_a   1.000
_cell.length_b   1.000
_cell.length_c   1.000
_cell.angle_alpha   90.00
_cell.angle_beta   90.00
_cell.angle_gamma   90.00
#
_symmetry.space_group_name_H-M   'P 1'
#
loop_
_entity.id
_entity.type
_entity.pdbx_description
1 polymer ?
#
loop_
_entity_poly.entity_id
_entity_poly.type
_entity_poly.pdbx_seq_one_letter_code
_entity_poly.pdbx_strand_id
1 'polypeptide(L)'
;MADDQEQTSAVDEQPKSPNEKADKEPEKHEFKFGEHVWAKLSSFPHWPGRIVKPWKHVKKPPGKKLTYFVFFFGTEDHAWVRAENLCPYLENKERLSKAAKGQKFKKAMDAIEDAIRQEENKKASPLSPFHPKDDEEIFPPKSKPMKDYSREPLTGKAKLNSTPDDRGKTSPEQETEKSPKKRGRALKDTASDSTPTKTSYASPKKRAASSALGSPSSKKQAKGNGLSFNSLALYNSFQAHLSDRTEDKKEDIVPTDKKIGFIGLGLMGTGMAMNLIKTGHKVTVWNRTAAKCADFVTAGATEAKNVSDLVSECDIVFSMVSDSEALRAIVFGEHGVLDGMKKGKALVDMSTVDIGTVTGLEGAITAREGRFLEAPVVGSVQPAMEGSLVIIGAGDSNLFDDCTSCFQAMGKKAFFLGDVGNGSKMKIIINMITGCIMSGFAEGMAVADRAGLSQETLLDVLNLGAISSPLISGKGKAILANKYPPAFPLKYQQKDMRLALALADQVEQPIPVSAAVNELFKRAKNLGLGEKDISAVYKAVNM
;
A
#
# COMPACT_ATOMS: atom_id res chain seq x y z
N MET A 1 36.22 52.74 -72.32
CA MET A 1 36.97 52.50 -73.58
C MET A 1 36.46 51.19 -74.14
N ALA A 2 36.28 51.12 -75.47
CA ALA A 2 36.11 49.93 -76.33
C ALA A 2 35.47 48.68 -75.67
N ASP A 3 34.22 48.30 -75.95
CA ASP A 3 33.68 47.87 -77.26
C ASP A 3 34.60 46.93 -78.03
N ASP A 4 34.12 45.70 -78.26
CA ASP A 4 34.23 45.06 -79.58
C ASP A 4 33.06 44.08 -79.78
N GLN A 5 32.77 43.71 -81.04
CA GLN A 5 31.59 42.93 -81.48
C GLN A 5 31.96 41.43 -81.66
N GLU A 6 31.10 40.42 -81.89
CA GLU A 6 29.95 40.30 -82.80
C GLU A 6 28.95 39.17 -82.45
N GLN A 7 27.74 39.29 -83.04
CA GLN A 7 26.85 38.26 -83.63
C GLN A 7 26.93 36.80 -83.13
N THR A 8 25.97 36.28 -82.33
CA THR A 8 24.60 35.79 -82.68
C THR A 8 24.51 34.50 -83.52
N SER A 9 23.78 33.51 -82.98
CA SER A 9 23.04 32.50 -83.74
C SER A 9 21.68 32.19 -83.08
N ALA A 10 20.74 31.64 -83.84
CA ALA A 10 19.31 31.60 -83.53
C ALA A 10 18.94 30.57 -82.44
N VAL A 11 18.10 30.94 -81.45
CA VAL A 11 16.63 30.68 -81.36
C VAL A 11 16.26 29.25 -80.96
N ASP A 12 15.61 29.13 -79.79
CA ASP A 12 14.27 28.54 -79.73
C ASP A 12 13.37 29.36 -78.76
N GLU A 13 12.06 29.24 -78.94
CA GLU A 13 10.98 29.99 -78.27
C GLU A 13 10.39 29.18 -77.07
N GLN A 14 9.52 29.62 -76.16
CA GLN A 14 8.77 30.84 -75.79
C GLN A 14 8.22 30.59 -74.33
N PRO A 15 7.23 31.31 -73.77
CA PRO A 15 7.09 32.76 -73.53
C PRO A 15 6.94 33.08 -72.01
N LYS A 16 6.82 34.37 -71.65
CA LYS A 16 6.33 34.80 -70.33
C LYS A 16 4.80 34.93 -70.32
N SER A 17 4.14 34.61 -69.21
CA SER A 17 2.73 34.96 -68.93
C SER A 17 2.50 35.13 -67.41
N PRO A 18 1.68 36.09 -66.94
CA PRO A 18 1.57 36.43 -65.52
C PRO A 18 0.26 35.97 -64.85
N ASN A 19 0.26 35.83 -63.53
CA ASN A 19 -0.71 36.55 -62.69
C ASN A 19 -0.31 36.58 -61.21
N GLU A 20 -0.77 37.62 -60.50
CA GLU A 20 -0.82 37.60 -59.04
C GLU A 20 -1.97 36.69 -58.57
N LYS A 21 -1.69 35.76 -57.65
CA LYS A 21 -2.69 35.21 -56.74
C LYS A 21 -2.10 35.06 -55.35
N ALA A 22 -2.34 36.11 -54.55
CA ALA A 22 -2.03 36.25 -53.13
C ALA A 22 -1.69 34.95 -52.38
N ASP A 23 -0.41 34.81 -52.00
CA ASP A 23 0.01 33.91 -50.95
C ASP A 23 -0.69 34.30 -49.64
N LYS A 24 -1.78 33.61 -49.30
CA LYS A 24 -2.33 33.66 -47.95
C LYS A 24 -1.30 33.02 -47.01
N GLU A 25 -0.89 33.74 -45.96
CA GLU A 25 -0.30 33.07 -44.80
C GLU A 25 -1.23 31.93 -44.36
N PRO A 26 -0.72 30.71 -44.07
CA PRO A 26 -1.56 29.66 -43.51
C PRO A 26 -2.12 30.14 -42.18
N GLU A 27 -3.45 30.12 -42.06
CA GLU A 27 -4.16 30.61 -40.88
C GLU A 27 -3.64 29.90 -39.62
N LYS A 28 -3.26 30.69 -38.61
CA LYS A 28 -2.64 30.18 -37.38
C LYS A 28 -3.72 29.51 -36.52
N HIS A 29 -4.01 28.24 -36.81
CA HIS A 29 -5.00 27.43 -36.09
C HIS A 29 -4.69 27.41 -34.60
N GLU A 30 -5.51 28.09 -33.81
CA GLU A 30 -5.39 28.13 -32.36
C GLU A 30 -6.09 26.91 -31.76
N PHE A 31 -5.29 25.86 -31.52
CA PHE A 31 -5.77 24.62 -30.93
C PHE A 31 -6.34 24.82 -29.52
N LYS A 32 -7.34 24.01 -29.16
CA LYS A 32 -8.08 24.10 -27.90
C LYS A 32 -7.77 22.95 -26.94
N PHE A 33 -8.05 23.14 -25.65
CA PHE A 33 -7.95 22.06 -24.67
C PHE A 33 -8.91 20.92 -25.02
N GLY A 34 -8.41 19.69 -24.96
CA GLY A 34 -9.13 18.49 -25.35
C GLY A 34 -9.03 18.13 -26.84
N GLU A 35 -8.40 18.97 -27.67
CA GLU A 35 -8.28 18.71 -29.11
C GLU A 35 -7.27 17.60 -29.44
N HIS A 36 -7.60 16.78 -30.45
CA HIS A 36 -6.78 15.69 -30.95
C HIS A 36 -5.86 16.17 -32.08
N VAL A 37 -4.56 15.93 -31.94
CA VAL A 37 -3.51 16.50 -32.80
C VAL A 37 -2.46 15.47 -33.20
N TRP A 38 -1.78 15.73 -34.31
CA TRP A 38 -0.47 15.14 -34.58
C TRP A 38 0.62 16.07 -34.07
N ALA A 39 1.55 15.54 -33.28
CA ALA A 39 2.65 16.30 -32.69
C ALA A 39 4.02 15.83 -33.20
N LYS A 40 4.90 16.77 -33.58
CA LYS A 40 6.27 16.51 -34.01
C LYS A 40 7.30 16.96 -32.98
N LEU A 41 8.13 16.02 -32.51
CA LEU A 41 9.33 16.29 -31.73
C LEU A 41 10.57 16.20 -32.63
N SER A 42 11.68 16.85 -32.28
CA SER A 42 12.81 17.11 -33.19
C SER A 42 13.41 15.87 -33.87
N SER A 43 13.41 14.75 -33.16
CA SER A 43 14.08 13.50 -33.54
C SER A 43 13.11 12.35 -33.82
N PHE A 44 11.81 12.65 -33.94
CA PHE A 44 10.74 11.65 -34.03
C PHE A 44 9.76 11.96 -35.19
N PRO A 45 9.08 10.94 -35.75
CA PRO A 45 7.96 11.16 -36.66
C PRO A 45 6.81 11.87 -35.95
N HIS A 46 5.82 12.35 -36.72
CA HIS A 46 4.57 12.84 -36.14
C HIS A 46 3.89 11.71 -35.37
N TRP A 47 3.46 12.00 -34.15
CA TRP A 47 2.83 11.03 -33.25
C TRP A 47 1.42 11.51 -32.85
N PRO A 48 0.43 10.61 -32.72
CA PRO A 48 -0.91 11.00 -32.27
C PRO A 48 -0.91 11.44 -30.80
N GLY A 49 -1.56 12.56 -30.52
CA GLY A 49 -1.60 13.16 -29.20
C GLY A 49 -2.86 13.97 -28.93
N ARG A 50 -2.96 14.49 -27.70
CA ARG A 50 -4.08 15.30 -27.23
C ARG A 50 -3.60 16.49 -26.42
N ILE A 51 -4.18 17.67 -26.64
CA ILE A 51 -3.85 18.86 -25.85
C ILE A 51 -4.56 18.79 -24.50
N VAL A 52 -3.77 18.83 -23.42
CA VAL A 52 -4.22 18.65 -22.04
C VAL A 52 -3.70 19.80 -21.16
N LYS A 53 -4.31 19.99 -19.98
CA LYS A 53 -3.82 20.99 -19.02
C LYS A 53 -2.53 20.48 -18.36
N PRO A 54 -1.48 21.32 -18.21
CA PRO A 54 -0.26 20.93 -17.51
C PRO A 54 -0.52 20.68 -16.02
N TRP A 55 0.21 19.73 -15.44
CA TRP A 55 0.19 19.49 -14.00
C TRP A 55 0.75 20.69 -13.22
N LYS A 56 0.32 20.88 -11.97
CA LYS A 56 0.62 22.08 -11.16
C LYS A 56 2.12 22.40 -11.00
N HIS A 57 3.00 21.41 -11.12
CA HIS A 57 4.46 21.56 -11.03
C HIS A 57 5.17 21.76 -12.38
N VAL A 58 4.49 21.49 -13.51
CA VAL A 58 5.10 21.55 -14.86
C VAL A 58 5.18 23.00 -15.36
N LYS A 59 6.37 23.58 -15.27
CA LYS A 59 6.65 24.94 -15.77
C LYS A 59 6.57 24.98 -17.30
N LYS A 60 5.94 26.03 -17.84
CA LYS A 60 5.92 26.30 -19.29
C LYS A 60 7.32 26.75 -19.77
N PRO A 61 7.83 26.29 -20.92
CA PRO A 61 9.13 26.70 -21.42
C PRO A 61 9.18 28.22 -21.67
N PRO A 62 10.27 28.92 -21.28
CA PRO A 62 10.40 30.35 -21.50
C PRO A 62 10.57 30.66 -22.99
N GLY A 63 9.72 31.53 -23.54
CA GLY A 63 9.82 32.00 -24.91
C GLY A 63 8.55 32.67 -25.42
N LYS A 64 8.67 33.49 -26.47
CA LYS A 64 7.54 34.20 -27.12
C LYS A 64 6.70 33.32 -28.07
N LYS A 65 7.07 32.06 -28.31
CA LYS A 65 6.34 31.14 -29.22
C LYS A 65 5.18 30.44 -28.50
N LEU A 66 4.05 30.32 -29.19
CA LEU A 66 2.88 29.59 -28.69
C LEU A 66 3.21 28.10 -28.53
N THR A 67 2.96 27.59 -27.32
CA THR A 67 3.24 26.21 -26.91
C THR A 67 2.06 25.63 -26.12
N TYR A 68 1.75 24.37 -26.43
CA TYR A 68 0.70 23.56 -25.81
C TYR A 68 1.33 22.39 -25.07
N PHE A 69 0.65 21.90 -24.02
CA PHE A 69 1.05 20.67 -23.33
C PHE A 69 0.27 19.50 -23.93
N VAL A 70 0.98 18.49 -24.43
CA VAL A 70 0.43 17.41 -25.25
C VAL A 70 0.71 16.07 -24.59
N PHE A 71 -0.34 15.28 -24.39
CA PHE A 71 -0.29 13.86 -24.06
C PHE A 71 -0.07 13.03 -25.33
N PHE A 72 0.78 12.00 -25.28
CA PHE A 72 1.10 11.13 -26.41
C PHE A 72 0.47 9.74 -26.24
N PHE A 73 -0.42 9.36 -27.16
CA PHE A 73 -1.10 8.06 -27.08
C PHE A 73 -0.12 6.90 -27.26
N GLY A 74 -0.34 5.78 -26.57
CA GLY A 74 0.47 4.57 -26.70
C GLY A 74 1.90 4.63 -26.12
N THR A 75 2.34 5.78 -25.60
CA THR A 75 3.52 5.90 -24.72
C THR A 75 3.21 6.54 -23.37
N GLU A 76 2.09 7.28 -23.27
CA GLU A 76 1.59 7.96 -22.06
C GLU A 76 2.46 9.14 -21.58
N ASP A 77 3.51 9.46 -22.33
CA ASP A 77 4.35 10.64 -22.14
C ASP A 77 3.57 11.95 -22.31
N HIS A 78 4.11 13.01 -21.70
CA HIS A 78 3.61 14.37 -21.88
C HIS A 78 4.77 15.33 -22.21
N ALA A 79 4.57 16.24 -23.17
CA ALA A 79 5.58 17.24 -23.52
C ALA A 79 4.99 18.59 -23.94
N TRP A 80 5.79 19.65 -23.84
CA TRP A 80 5.47 20.95 -24.41
C TRP A 80 5.83 20.99 -25.89
N VAL A 81 4.81 21.10 -26.75
CA VAL A 81 4.96 21.16 -28.21
C VAL A 81 4.62 22.57 -28.69
N ARG A 82 5.39 23.11 -29.63
CA ARG A 82 5.11 24.41 -30.26
C ARG A 82 3.97 24.27 -31.26
N ALA A 83 3.15 25.31 -31.42
CA ALA A 83 2.07 25.33 -32.42
C ALA A 83 2.58 25.02 -33.85
N GLU A 84 3.78 25.48 -34.21
CA GLU A 84 4.46 25.20 -35.49
C GLU A 84 4.79 23.70 -35.74
N ASN A 85 4.65 22.85 -34.72
CA ASN A 85 4.87 21.40 -34.78
C ASN A 85 3.58 20.58 -34.54
N LEU A 86 2.40 21.22 -34.60
CA LEU A 86 1.09 20.59 -34.43
C LEU A 86 0.27 20.70 -35.72
N CYS A 87 -0.56 19.69 -36.01
CA CYS A 87 -1.65 19.79 -36.99
C CYS A 87 -2.86 18.96 -36.56
N PRO A 88 -4.11 19.32 -36.95
CA PRO A 88 -5.32 18.61 -36.53
C PRO A 88 -5.30 17.12 -36.89
N TYR A 89 -5.76 16.26 -35.98
CA TYR A 89 -5.60 14.82 -36.12
C TYR A 89 -6.35 14.23 -37.33
N LEU A 90 -7.64 14.58 -37.49
CA LEU A 90 -8.52 14.00 -38.51
C LEU A 90 -8.06 14.36 -39.93
N GLU A 91 -7.87 15.65 -40.20
CA GLU A 91 -7.43 16.19 -41.50
C GLU A 91 -6.12 15.58 -42.00
N ASN A 92 -5.22 15.24 -41.08
CA ASN A 92 -3.89 14.72 -41.41
C ASN A 92 -3.78 13.19 -41.26
N LYS A 93 -4.87 12.51 -40.87
CA LYS A 93 -4.89 11.08 -40.53
C LYS A 93 -4.33 10.20 -41.65
N GLU A 94 -4.83 10.35 -42.88
CA GLU A 94 -4.39 9.53 -44.01
C GLU A 94 -2.93 9.75 -44.41
N ARG A 95 -2.43 10.98 -44.24
CA ARG A 95 -1.08 11.39 -44.64
C ARG A 95 -0.03 10.89 -43.65
N LEU A 96 -0.33 10.96 -42.35
CA LEU A 96 0.64 10.69 -41.28
C LEU A 96 0.57 9.24 -40.75
N SER A 97 -0.59 8.58 -40.79
CA SER A 97 -0.70 7.15 -40.45
C SER A 97 0.17 6.23 -41.33
N LYS A 98 0.40 6.61 -42.59
CA LYS A 98 1.23 5.85 -43.55
C LYS A 98 2.74 6.00 -43.30
N ALA A 99 3.16 6.99 -42.49
CA ALA A 99 4.56 7.38 -42.34
C ALA A 99 5.36 6.58 -41.29
N ALA A 100 4.70 5.92 -40.33
CA ALA A 100 5.35 5.12 -39.29
C ALA A 100 4.71 3.73 -39.20
N LYS A 101 5.56 2.68 -39.14
CA LYS A 101 5.12 1.27 -39.26
C LYS A 101 5.44 0.40 -38.02
N GLY A 102 5.81 1.01 -36.90
CA GLY A 102 6.17 0.30 -35.67
C GLY A 102 4.95 -0.17 -34.87
N GLN A 103 5.06 -1.31 -34.17
CA GLN A 103 3.97 -1.86 -33.35
C GLN A 103 3.49 -0.89 -32.26
N LYS A 104 4.39 -0.11 -31.65
CA LYS A 104 4.03 0.97 -30.71
C LYS A 104 3.19 2.08 -31.36
N PHE A 105 3.50 2.44 -32.60
CA PHE A 105 2.74 3.44 -33.35
C PHE A 105 1.34 2.93 -33.71
N LYS A 106 1.19 1.64 -34.06
CA LYS A 106 -0.14 1.06 -34.25
C LYS A 106 -0.98 1.16 -32.97
N LYS A 107 -0.44 0.73 -31.80
CA LYS A 107 -1.14 0.88 -30.51
C LYS A 107 -1.52 2.34 -30.20
N ALA A 108 -0.67 3.29 -30.55
CA ALA A 108 -0.94 4.72 -30.38
C ALA A 108 -2.10 5.21 -31.29
N MET A 109 -2.18 4.70 -32.52
CA MET A 109 -3.27 4.95 -33.46
C MET A 109 -4.59 4.32 -33.00
N ASP A 110 -4.56 3.06 -32.58
CA ASP A 110 -5.73 2.35 -32.06
C ASP A 110 -6.32 3.13 -30.84
N ALA A 111 -5.46 3.57 -29.91
CA ALA A 111 -5.86 4.27 -28.69
C ALA A 111 -6.44 5.69 -28.92
N ILE A 112 -5.94 6.47 -29.89
CA ILE A 112 -6.53 7.78 -30.22
C ILE A 112 -7.86 7.64 -30.96
N GLU A 113 -8.03 6.61 -31.79
CA GLU A 113 -9.32 6.34 -32.44
C GLU A 113 -10.40 5.95 -31.43
N ASP A 114 -10.08 5.10 -30.44
CA ASP A 114 -11.02 4.75 -29.38
C ASP A 114 -11.35 5.93 -28.47
N ALA A 115 -10.39 6.83 -28.20
CA ALA A 115 -10.66 8.08 -27.49
C ALA A 115 -11.65 9.00 -28.24
N ILE A 116 -11.53 9.09 -29.58
CA ILE A 116 -12.44 9.86 -30.42
C ILE A 116 -13.85 9.22 -30.42
N ARG A 117 -13.95 7.90 -30.62
CA ARG A 117 -15.23 7.15 -30.57
C ARG A 117 -15.96 7.35 -29.24
N GLN A 118 -15.23 7.35 -28.12
CA GLN A 118 -15.80 7.59 -26.79
C GLN A 118 -16.34 9.02 -26.61
N GLU A 119 -15.80 10.01 -27.33
CA GLU A 119 -16.27 11.40 -27.26
C GLU A 119 -17.41 11.71 -28.22
N GLU A 120 -17.47 11.02 -29.36
CA GLU A 120 -18.63 11.02 -30.25
C GLU A 120 -19.83 10.38 -29.54
N ASN A 121 -19.66 9.21 -28.90
CA ASN A 121 -20.71 8.57 -28.09
C ASN A 121 -21.20 9.45 -26.92
N LYS A 122 -20.32 10.26 -26.31
CA LYS A 122 -20.72 11.23 -25.26
C LYS A 122 -21.48 12.45 -25.79
N LYS A 123 -21.36 12.77 -27.08
CA LYS A 123 -22.12 13.85 -27.75
C LYS A 123 -23.41 13.35 -28.40
N ALA A 124 -23.50 12.06 -28.73
CA ALA A 124 -24.62 11.46 -29.45
C ALA A 124 -25.84 11.11 -28.57
N SER A 125 -25.82 11.42 -27.27
CA SER A 125 -26.93 11.17 -26.34
C SER A 125 -27.80 12.44 -26.19
N PRO A 126 -29.03 12.51 -26.74
CA PRO A 126 -29.84 13.71 -26.70
C PRO A 126 -30.60 13.83 -25.37
N LEU A 127 -30.41 14.93 -24.65
CA LEU A 127 -31.26 15.28 -23.50
C LEU A 127 -32.61 15.82 -23.98
N SER A 128 -33.68 15.32 -23.38
CA SER A 128 -35.05 15.86 -23.51
C SER A 128 -35.12 17.26 -22.87
N PRO A 129 -35.86 18.23 -23.44
CA PRO A 129 -35.83 19.61 -22.96
C PRO A 129 -36.61 19.80 -21.65
N PHE A 130 -35.95 20.40 -20.66
CA PHE A 130 -36.60 21.13 -19.55
C PHE A 130 -36.10 22.57 -19.53
N HIS A 131 -36.93 23.50 -19.05
CA HIS A 131 -36.80 24.93 -19.32
C HIS A 131 -36.06 25.69 -18.20
N PRO A 132 -35.28 26.75 -18.51
CA PRO A 132 -34.37 27.37 -17.55
C PRO A 132 -35.05 28.47 -16.71
N LYS A 133 -35.83 28.06 -15.69
CA LYS A 133 -36.17 28.86 -14.51
C LYS A 133 -36.38 27.91 -13.33
N ASP A 134 -35.47 27.98 -12.36
CA ASP A 134 -35.61 27.62 -10.93
C ASP A 134 -34.19 27.49 -10.32
N ASP A 135 -33.43 28.60 -10.33
CA ASP A 135 -32.01 28.67 -9.91
C ASP A 135 -31.75 29.85 -8.95
N GLU A 136 -32.77 30.27 -8.19
CA GLU A 136 -32.64 31.22 -7.07
C GLU A 136 -33.38 30.74 -5.81
N GLU A 137 -32.82 29.73 -5.12
CA GLU A 137 -32.74 29.68 -3.65
C GLU A 137 -31.75 28.57 -3.21
N ILE A 138 -31.58 28.35 -1.90
CA ILE A 138 -30.74 27.29 -1.30
C ILE A 138 -29.20 27.43 -1.46
N PHE A 139 -28.63 28.64 -1.39
CA PHE A 139 -27.25 28.84 -0.88
C PHE A 139 -27.05 30.23 -0.21
N PRO A 140 -26.87 30.31 1.13
CA PRO A 140 -26.54 31.56 1.81
C PRO A 140 -25.06 31.97 1.63
N PRO A 141 -24.74 33.28 1.73
CA PRO A 141 -23.44 33.83 1.32
C PRO A 141 -22.26 33.54 2.27
N LYS A 142 -21.07 33.58 1.69
CA LYS A 142 -19.76 33.21 2.30
C LYS A 142 -19.39 34.08 3.51
N SER A 143 -18.95 33.44 4.60
CA SER A 143 -18.33 34.10 5.76
C SER A 143 -16.80 34.24 5.61
N LYS A 144 -16.21 35.11 6.45
CA LYS A 144 -14.88 35.74 6.30
C LYS A 144 -13.67 34.77 6.40
N PRO A 145 -12.49 35.14 5.84
CA PRO A 145 -11.31 34.27 5.81
C PRO A 145 -10.74 33.92 7.18
N MET A 146 -10.17 32.71 7.26
CA MET A 146 -9.50 32.14 8.42
C MET A 146 -8.15 32.83 8.69
N LYS A 147 -7.78 33.01 9.96
CA LYS A 147 -6.53 33.70 10.34
C LYS A 147 -5.29 32.82 10.15
N ASP A 148 -4.20 33.49 9.79
CA ASP A 148 -2.83 32.96 9.78
C ASP A 148 -2.33 32.68 11.21
N TYR A 149 -1.43 31.70 11.35
CA TYR A 149 -0.87 31.21 12.62
C TYR A 149 0.65 31.35 12.65
N SER A 150 1.13 32.59 12.75
CA SER A 150 2.52 32.88 13.09
C SER A 150 2.82 32.44 14.53
N ARG A 151 3.94 31.74 14.75
CA ARG A 151 4.43 31.35 16.09
C ARG A 151 5.17 32.50 16.77
N GLU A 152 4.88 32.76 18.03
CA GLU A 152 5.76 33.49 18.96
C GLU A 152 5.83 32.80 20.35
N PRO A 153 6.86 33.09 21.19
CA PRO A 153 7.22 32.25 22.32
C PRO A 153 6.59 32.67 23.67
N LEU A 154 6.38 31.70 24.56
CA LEU A 154 5.88 31.94 25.91
C LEU A 154 6.96 32.53 26.84
N THR A 155 6.71 33.74 27.35
CA THR A 155 7.40 34.32 28.52
C THR A 155 6.36 35.00 29.43
N GLY A 156 6.55 34.97 30.75
CA GLY A 156 5.68 35.67 31.72
C GLY A 156 5.38 34.88 32.99
N LYS A 157 5.66 35.47 34.16
CA LYS A 157 5.56 34.82 35.48
C LYS A 157 4.27 35.20 36.23
N ALA A 158 3.62 34.19 36.82
CA ALA A 158 3.00 34.12 38.17
C ALA A 158 2.23 35.32 38.79
N LYS A 159 1.09 35.01 39.43
CA LYS A 159 0.93 35.09 40.91
C LYS A 159 -0.34 34.39 41.46
N LEU A 160 -0.40 34.21 42.78
CA LEU A 160 -1.47 33.56 43.55
C LEU A 160 -2.49 34.56 44.14
N ASN A 161 -3.66 34.04 44.54
CA ASN A 161 -4.43 34.33 45.78
C ASN A 161 -5.63 33.35 45.84
N SER A 162 -6.23 32.95 46.99
CA SER A 162 -5.79 32.82 48.40
C SER A 162 -6.84 31.97 49.17
N THR A 163 -6.48 31.42 50.34
CA THR A 163 -7.32 30.54 51.20
C THR A 163 -8.32 31.33 52.09
N PRO A 164 -9.20 30.70 52.91
CA PRO A 164 -8.88 29.95 54.17
C PRO A 164 -9.01 28.40 54.03
N ASP A 165 -8.92 27.49 55.01
CA ASP A 165 -8.65 27.44 56.49
C ASP A 165 -8.30 25.95 56.87
N ASP A 166 -8.03 25.41 58.07
CA ASP A 166 -7.76 25.81 59.48
C ASP A 166 -7.04 24.60 60.18
N ARG A 167 -6.30 24.80 61.29
CA ARG A 167 -5.67 23.82 62.23
C ARG A 167 -4.58 22.84 61.71
N GLY A 168 -3.40 22.70 62.35
CA GLY A 168 -2.75 23.56 63.35
C GLY A 168 -1.75 22.85 64.28
N LYS A 169 -0.53 23.42 64.41
CA LYS A 169 0.51 23.20 65.45
C LYS A 169 1.18 21.78 65.45
N THR A 170 2.47 21.59 65.81
CA THR A 170 3.51 22.51 66.34
C THR A 170 4.93 22.07 65.90
N SER A 171 5.88 23.00 65.90
CA SER A 171 7.34 22.83 65.69
C SER A 171 8.09 22.93 67.07
N PRO A 172 9.44 22.99 67.23
CA PRO A 172 10.52 23.11 66.22
C PRO A 172 11.85 22.34 66.47
N GLU A 173 12.79 22.48 65.51
CA GLU A 173 14.27 22.53 65.67
C GLU A 173 15.03 21.27 66.22
N GLN A 174 16.36 21.10 66.08
CA GLN A 174 17.44 21.98 65.57
C GLN A 174 18.57 21.18 64.83
N GLU A 175 19.71 21.84 64.58
CA GLU A 175 20.79 21.54 63.60
C GLU A 175 21.85 20.46 64.00
N THR A 176 22.92 20.38 63.17
CA THR A 176 24.27 19.78 63.38
C THR A 176 24.46 18.27 63.16
N GLU A 177 25.67 17.74 62.88
CA GLU A 177 26.80 18.10 61.99
C GLU A 177 27.79 16.89 61.98
N LYS A 178 28.85 16.92 61.17
CA LYS A 178 30.14 16.17 61.31
C LYS A 178 30.13 14.62 61.33
N SER A 179 30.79 14.02 60.33
CA SER A 179 31.44 12.70 60.44
C SER A 179 32.83 12.80 61.12
N PRO A 180 33.35 11.71 61.70
CA PRO A 180 34.77 11.37 61.41
C PRO A 180 35.10 9.86 61.26
N LYS A 181 36.40 9.59 61.02
CA LYS A 181 36.99 8.39 60.39
C LYS A 181 37.45 7.26 61.36
N LYS A 182 37.38 6.01 60.86
CA LYS A 182 38.36 4.88 60.96
C LYS A 182 38.92 4.38 62.32
N ARG A 183 38.74 3.07 62.58
CA ARG A 183 39.72 1.99 62.98
C ARG A 183 38.94 0.79 63.60
N GLY A 184 39.35 -0.48 63.53
CA GLY A 184 40.45 -1.21 62.85
C GLY A 184 40.70 -2.61 63.48
N ARG A 185 41.58 -3.46 62.88
CA ARG A 185 42.05 -4.82 63.34
C ARG A 185 41.02 -5.97 63.06
N ALA A 186 41.27 -7.11 62.39
CA ALA A 186 42.40 -8.07 62.22
C ALA A 186 42.39 -9.22 63.29
N LEU A 187 42.76 -10.50 63.04
CA LEU A 187 43.32 -11.23 61.87
C LEU A 187 43.22 -12.79 62.07
N LYS A 188 43.77 -13.60 61.13
CA LYS A 188 44.04 -15.08 61.16
C LYS A 188 42.84 -16.03 60.97
N ASP A 189 42.91 -17.27 60.46
CA ASP A 189 43.81 -18.12 59.61
C ASP A 189 42.86 -19.22 59.02
N THR A 190 43.12 -20.19 58.10
CA THR A 190 44.24 -20.68 57.25
C THR A 190 43.89 -20.48 55.74
N ALA A 191 44.34 -21.12 54.63
CA ALA A 191 45.10 -22.32 54.16
C ALA A 191 44.39 -23.70 54.16
N SER A 192 44.42 -24.54 53.10
CA SER A 192 45.15 -24.57 51.79
C SER A 192 44.19 -24.76 50.58
N ASP A 193 44.46 -24.36 49.32
CA ASP A 193 45.41 -24.90 48.30
C ASP A 193 45.22 -26.41 47.98
N SER A 194 45.20 -26.92 46.73
CA SER A 194 45.77 -26.41 45.46
C SER A 194 45.03 -26.85 44.15
N THR A 195 45.47 -26.34 42.99
CA THR A 195 44.90 -26.59 41.62
C THR A 195 45.80 -27.51 40.73
N PRO A 196 45.76 -27.50 39.37
CA PRO A 196 45.03 -28.51 38.57
C PRO A 196 45.91 -29.33 37.58
N THR A 197 45.34 -30.36 36.93
CA THR A 197 46.04 -31.17 35.91
C THR A 197 45.21 -31.51 34.66
N LYS A 198 45.90 -31.76 33.54
CA LYS A 198 45.36 -32.12 32.22
C LYS A 198 45.67 -33.58 31.87
N THR A 199 44.70 -34.31 31.30
CA THR A 199 44.93 -35.50 30.45
C THR A 199 43.94 -35.52 29.28
N SER A 200 43.82 -36.67 28.61
CA SER A 200 44.06 -36.72 27.16
C SER A 200 43.83 -38.12 26.58
N TYR A 201 43.61 -38.21 25.25
CA TYR A 201 43.38 -39.46 24.48
C TYR A 201 42.06 -40.18 24.84
N ALA A 202 41.46 -41.05 24.01
CA ALA A 202 41.41 -41.14 22.53
C ALA A 202 40.27 -42.10 22.11
N SER A 203 39.90 -42.12 20.82
CA SER A 203 38.91 -43.05 20.26
C SER A 203 39.51 -44.41 19.87
N PRO A 204 38.68 -45.47 19.75
CA PRO A 204 38.93 -46.56 18.81
C PRO A 204 37.85 -46.66 17.70
N LYS A 205 38.26 -47.12 16.51
CA LYS A 205 37.40 -47.53 15.38
C LYS A 205 37.68 -49.00 15.01
N LYS A 206 36.63 -49.75 14.62
CA LYS A 206 36.56 -50.81 13.56
C LYS A 206 35.10 -51.33 13.54
N ARG A 207 34.41 -51.57 12.41
CA ARG A 207 34.61 -52.53 11.28
C ARG A 207 34.52 -54.00 11.73
N ALA A 208 33.86 -54.92 11.01
CA ALA A 208 33.34 -54.91 9.62
C ALA A 208 31.90 -55.51 9.51
N ALA A 209 31.13 -55.30 8.44
CA ALA A 209 30.92 -56.18 7.25
C ALA A 209 30.53 -57.64 7.56
N SER A 210 29.57 -58.32 6.90
CA SER A 210 28.55 -57.99 5.86
C SER A 210 27.48 -59.13 5.86
N SER A 211 26.47 -59.29 5.00
CA SER A 211 26.03 -58.79 3.67
C SER A 211 24.46 -58.81 3.61
N ALA A 212 23.65 -58.91 2.54
CA ALA A 212 23.81 -59.18 1.10
C ALA A 212 22.64 -58.64 0.21
N LEU A 213 22.52 -59.20 -1.00
CA LEU A 213 21.57 -59.00 -2.11
C LEU A 213 20.05 -59.15 -1.80
N GLY A 214 19.21 -58.34 -2.49
CA GLY A 214 17.75 -58.56 -2.62
C GLY A 214 16.96 -57.33 -3.09
N SER A 215 16.18 -57.46 -4.17
CA SER A 215 15.30 -56.41 -4.76
C SER A 215 14.16 -57.11 -5.55
N PRO A 216 13.04 -56.45 -5.98
CA PRO A 216 12.76 -55.01 -6.04
C PRO A 216 11.36 -54.58 -5.52
N SER A 217 10.95 -53.34 -5.85
CA SER A 217 9.61 -52.73 -5.63
C SER A 217 9.32 -52.30 -4.17
N SER A 218 8.68 -51.16 -3.86
CA SER A 218 7.76 -50.34 -4.66
C SER A 218 8.03 -48.82 -4.56
N LYS A 219 7.59 -48.05 -5.57
CA LYS A 219 7.64 -46.57 -5.55
C LYS A 219 6.69 -45.99 -4.48
N LYS A 220 7.20 -45.62 -3.31
CA LYS A 220 6.50 -44.67 -2.42
C LYS A 220 6.86 -43.24 -2.80
N GLN A 221 5.89 -42.50 -3.36
CA GLN A 221 5.98 -41.05 -3.51
C GLN A 221 6.16 -40.42 -2.13
N ALA A 222 7.12 -39.51 -1.99
CA ALA A 222 7.21 -38.65 -0.82
C ALA A 222 6.05 -37.64 -0.86
N LYS A 223 4.92 -37.97 -0.20
CA LYS A 223 3.92 -36.97 0.14
C LYS A 223 4.59 -35.96 1.08
N GLY A 224 4.78 -34.73 0.61
CA GLY A 224 5.15 -33.63 1.50
C GLY A 224 4.06 -33.44 2.54
N ASN A 225 4.44 -33.27 3.82
CA ASN A 225 3.50 -32.98 4.89
C ASN A 225 2.95 -31.56 4.73
N GLY A 226 1.94 -31.41 3.87
CA GLY A 226 1.08 -30.24 3.85
C GLY A 226 0.35 -30.15 5.19
N LEU A 227 0.76 -29.21 6.02
CA LEU A 227 0.06 -28.88 7.27
C LEU A 227 -1.37 -28.48 6.91
N SER A 228 -2.34 -29.32 7.27
CA SER A 228 -3.76 -29.00 7.07
C SER A 228 -4.12 -27.80 7.94
N PHE A 229 -4.30 -26.65 7.31
CA PHE A 229 -4.56 -25.38 7.97
C PHE A 229 -6.04 -25.30 8.34
N ASN A 230 -6.44 -26.02 9.40
CA ASN A 230 -7.78 -25.88 9.97
C ASN A 230 -7.88 -24.48 10.62
N SER A 231 -8.71 -23.65 10.01
CA SER A 231 -8.92 -22.24 10.32
C SER A 231 -9.82 -22.07 11.55
N LEU A 232 -10.80 -22.96 11.76
CA LEU A 232 -11.69 -22.93 12.92
C LEU A 232 -10.96 -23.39 14.19
N ALA A 233 -10.14 -24.43 14.10
CA ALA A 233 -9.29 -24.90 15.19
C ALA A 233 -8.21 -23.88 15.55
N LEU A 234 -7.63 -23.17 14.57
CA LEU A 234 -6.75 -22.03 14.82
C LEU A 234 -7.50 -20.91 15.55
N TYR A 235 -8.70 -20.55 15.08
CA TYR A 235 -9.53 -19.52 15.70
C TYR A 235 -9.94 -19.87 17.14
N ASN A 236 -10.43 -21.10 17.36
CA ASN A 236 -10.86 -21.58 18.67
C ASN A 236 -9.66 -21.78 19.62
N SER A 237 -8.50 -22.20 19.11
CA SER A 237 -7.26 -22.28 19.92
C SER A 237 -6.78 -20.90 20.37
N PHE A 238 -6.98 -19.84 19.56
CA PHE A 238 -6.72 -18.48 20.02
C PHE A 238 -7.78 -18.00 21.02
N GLN A 239 -9.08 -18.25 20.79
CA GLN A 239 -10.13 -17.84 21.73
C GLN A 239 -10.04 -18.55 23.10
N ALA A 240 -9.65 -19.83 23.14
CA ALA A 240 -9.39 -20.56 24.38
C ALA A 240 -8.19 -20.02 25.19
N HIS A 241 -7.39 -19.11 24.62
CA HIS A 241 -6.34 -18.35 25.31
C HIS A 241 -6.72 -16.88 25.58
N LEU A 242 -7.96 -16.47 25.26
CA LEU A 242 -8.45 -15.08 25.35
C LEU A 242 -9.74 -14.92 26.17
N SER A 243 -10.32 -16.02 26.69
CA SER A 243 -11.58 -16.10 27.45
C SER A 243 -11.49 -15.53 28.89
N ASP A 244 -10.92 -14.33 29.00
CA ASP A 244 -10.66 -13.58 30.25
C ASP A 244 -10.77 -12.06 30.05
N ARG A 245 -10.87 -11.55 28.79
CA ARG A 245 -10.61 -10.12 28.50
C ARG A 245 -11.42 -9.42 27.39
N THR A 246 -12.36 -10.05 26.70
CA THR A 246 -12.97 -9.44 25.48
C THR A 246 -14.47 -9.68 25.24
N GLU A 247 -15.25 -10.14 26.22
CA GLU A 247 -16.65 -10.55 25.96
C GLU A 247 -17.63 -9.35 25.92
N ASP A 248 -17.51 -8.40 26.85
CA ASP A 248 -18.44 -7.27 27.11
C ASP A 248 -18.68 -6.23 25.98
N LYS A 249 -18.31 -6.48 24.72
CA LYS A 249 -18.38 -5.46 23.64
C LYS A 249 -18.81 -5.93 22.25
N LYS A 250 -19.18 -7.21 22.06
CA LYS A 250 -19.61 -7.71 20.74
C LYS A 250 -21.09 -8.07 20.63
N GLU A 251 -21.79 -8.19 21.76
CA GLU A 251 -23.20 -8.56 21.79
C GLU A 251 -24.13 -7.43 21.33
N ASP A 252 -23.69 -6.16 21.43
CA ASP A 252 -24.42 -4.97 20.97
C ASP A 252 -24.39 -4.74 19.44
N ILE A 253 -23.65 -5.55 18.67
CA ILE A 253 -23.46 -5.31 17.23
C ILE A 253 -24.68 -5.84 16.44
N VAL A 254 -25.58 -4.93 16.07
CA VAL A 254 -26.67 -5.22 15.14
C VAL A 254 -26.10 -5.47 13.73
N PRO A 255 -26.27 -6.66 13.13
CA PRO A 255 -25.79 -6.93 11.78
C PRO A 255 -26.56 -6.14 10.73
N THR A 256 -25.91 -5.84 9.59
CA THR A 256 -26.60 -5.25 8.44
C THR A 256 -27.41 -6.29 7.66
N ASP A 257 -28.56 -5.91 7.12
CA ASP A 257 -29.39 -6.75 6.25
C ASP A 257 -28.72 -7.08 4.91
N LYS A 258 -27.74 -6.27 4.50
CA LYS A 258 -26.97 -6.46 3.26
C LYS A 258 -26.21 -7.78 3.30
N LYS A 259 -26.25 -8.54 2.20
CA LYS A 259 -25.48 -9.78 2.08
C LYS A 259 -23.99 -9.48 1.95
N ILE A 260 -23.16 -10.16 2.75
CA ILE A 260 -21.73 -9.89 2.84
C ILE A 260 -20.94 -11.00 2.14
N GLY A 261 -20.11 -10.63 1.16
CA GLY A 261 -19.14 -11.51 0.56
C GLY A 261 -17.77 -11.37 1.22
N PHE A 262 -16.99 -12.46 1.33
CA PHE A 262 -15.62 -12.39 1.83
C PHE A 262 -14.65 -13.22 0.98
N ILE A 263 -13.66 -12.56 0.37
CA ILE A 263 -12.64 -13.15 -0.50
C ILE A 263 -11.30 -13.22 0.23
N GLY A 264 -10.76 -14.43 0.39
CA GLY A 264 -9.39 -14.66 0.86
C GLY A 264 -9.30 -15.09 2.33
N LEU A 265 -9.35 -16.40 2.55
CA LEU A 265 -9.29 -17.02 3.88
C LEU A 265 -7.82 -17.26 4.30
N GLY A 266 -7.09 -16.15 4.39
CA GLY A 266 -5.70 -16.07 4.87
C GLY A 266 -5.60 -15.80 6.37
N LEU A 267 -4.37 -15.66 6.88
CA LEU A 267 -4.06 -15.41 8.29
C LEU A 267 -4.91 -14.29 8.94
N MET A 268 -5.19 -13.21 8.20
CA MET A 268 -6.07 -12.12 8.66
C MET A 268 -7.55 -12.40 8.36
N GLY A 269 -7.83 -12.83 7.13
CA GLY A 269 -9.20 -13.10 6.65
C GLY A 269 -9.96 -14.14 7.49
N THR A 270 -9.26 -15.12 8.08
CA THR A 270 -9.88 -16.07 9.01
C THR A 270 -10.51 -15.38 10.22
N GLY A 271 -9.78 -14.50 10.90
CA GLY A 271 -10.33 -13.77 12.06
C GLY A 271 -11.44 -12.80 11.65
N MET A 272 -11.24 -12.10 10.54
CA MET A 272 -12.18 -11.11 10.00
C MET A 272 -13.53 -11.75 9.61
N ALA A 273 -13.52 -12.80 8.79
CA ALA A 273 -14.74 -13.49 8.37
C ALA A 273 -15.45 -14.22 9.53
N MET A 274 -14.71 -14.87 10.43
CA MET A 274 -15.31 -15.50 11.62
C MET A 274 -16.00 -14.48 12.54
N ASN A 275 -15.47 -13.26 12.66
CA ASN A 275 -16.11 -12.21 13.45
C ASN A 275 -17.40 -11.66 12.82
N LEU A 276 -17.46 -11.54 11.49
CA LEU A 276 -18.69 -11.18 10.78
C LEU A 276 -19.78 -12.25 10.99
N ILE A 277 -19.42 -13.52 10.86
CA ILE A 277 -20.33 -14.66 11.12
C ILE A 277 -20.82 -14.64 12.58
N LYS A 278 -19.92 -14.46 13.55
CA LYS A 278 -20.27 -14.41 14.98
C LYS A 278 -21.18 -13.24 15.37
N THR A 279 -21.15 -12.13 14.64
CA THR A 279 -22.03 -10.97 14.84
C THR A 279 -23.33 -11.06 14.03
N GLY A 280 -23.67 -12.24 13.49
CA GLY A 280 -24.94 -12.50 12.82
C GLY A 280 -25.04 -11.99 11.38
N HIS A 281 -23.93 -11.53 10.77
CA HIS A 281 -23.94 -11.11 9.37
C HIS A 281 -24.13 -12.31 8.44
N LYS A 282 -24.91 -12.13 7.37
CA LYS A 282 -25.13 -13.15 6.34
C LYS A 282 -23.92 -13.19 5.40
N VAL A 283 -22.95 -14.06 5.71
CA VAL A 283 -21.66 -14.16 4.99
C VAL A 283 -21.65 -15.30 3.96
N THR A 284 -21.27 -14.97 2.72
CA THR A 284 -20.78 -15.93 1.71
C THR A 284 -19.26 -15.79 1.57
N VAL A 285 -18.52 -16.89 1.63
CA VAL A 285 -17.06 -16.91 1.50
C VAL A 285 -16.59 -17.47 0.16
N TRP A 286 -15.43 -17.01 -0.30
CA TRP A 286 -14.66 -17.67 -1.35
C TRP A 286 -13.15 -17.63 -1.05
N ASN A 287 -12.45 -18.71 -1.42
CA ASN A 287 -11.00 -18.77 -1.37
C ASN A 287 -10.45 -19.68 -2.46
N ARG A 288 -9.38 -19.24 -3.15
CA ARG A 288 -8.67 -19.99 -4.22
C ARG A 288 -8.30 -21.42 -3.85
N THR A 289 -8.19 -21.74 -2.57
CA THR A 289 -8.14 -23.11 -2.04
C THR A 289 -9.46 -23.40 -1.31
N ALA A 290 -10.44 -23.98 -2.01
CA ALA A 290 -11.80 -24.23 -1.51
C ALA A 290 -11.83 -25.03 -0.18
N ALA A 291 -10.87 -25.94 0.03
CA ALA A 291 -10.72 -26.67 1.29
C ALA A 291 -10.55 -25.81 2.56
N LYS A 292 -10.33 -24.49 2.42
CA LYS A 292 -10.35 -23.54 3.55
C LYS A 292 -11.75 -23.04 3.93
N CYS A 293 -12.74 -23.14 3.04
CA CYS A 293 -14.09 -22.62 3.26
C CYS A 293 -14.92 -23.49 4.22
N ALA A 294 -14.65 -24.80 4.27
CA ALA A 294 -15.40 -25.79 5.05
C ALA A 294 -15.57 -25.42 6.54
N ASP A 295 -14.54 -24.84 7.15
CA ASP A 295 -14.56 -24.33 8.53
C ASP A 295 -15.58 -23.21 8.74
N PHE A 296 -15.75 -22.33 7.74
CA PHE A 296 -16.66 -21.18 7.77
C PHE A 296 -18.08 -21.61 7.42
N VAL A 297 -18.23 -22.58 6.51
CA VAL A 297 -19.53 -23.23 6.23
C VAL A 297 -20.06 -23.93 7.48
N THR A 298 -19.18 -24.62 8.21
CA THR A 298 -19.50 -25.22 9.52
C THR A 298 -19.90 -24.17 10.57
N ALA A 299 -19.37 -22.94 10.47
CA ALA A 299 -19.75 -21.81 11.31
C ALA A 299 -21.03 -21.07 10.85
N GLY A 300 -21.62 -21.42 9.71
CA GLY A 300 -22.86 -20.84 9.19
C GLY A 300 -22.74 -19.95 7.95
N ALA A 301 -21.56 -19.85 7.33
CA ALA A 301 -21.39 -19.16 6.05
C ALA A 301 -21.86 -20.01 4.86
N THR A 302 -22.13 -19.36 3.72
CA THR A 302 -22.27 -20.04 2.42
C THR A 302 -20.92 -20.07 1.70
N GLU A 303 -20.62 -21.10 0.88
CA GLU A 303 -19.45 -21.10 -0.02
C GLU A 303 -19.89 -20.82 -1.46
N ALA A 304 -19.28 -19.81 -2.10
CA ALA A 304 -19.46 -19.56 -3.53
C ALA A 304 -18.47 -20.39 -4.37
N LYS A 305 -18.83 -20.69 -5.62
CA LYS A 305 -17.98 -21.49 -6.53
C LYS A 305 -16.81 -20.68 -7.09
N ASN A 306 -17.08 -19.43 -7.48
CA ASN A 306 -16.12 -18.48 -8.05
C ASN A 306 -16.38 -17.06 -7.49
N VAL A 307 -15.55 -16.08 -7.87
CA VAL A 307 -15.67 -14.71 -7.36
C VAL A 307 -16.84 -13.94 -8.01
N SER A 308 -17.12 -14.15 -9.30
CA SER A 308 -18.25 -13.51 -9.99
C SER A 308 -19.62 -13.94 -9.47
N ASP A 309 -19.78 -15.21 -9.05
CA ASP A 309 -20.98 -15.71 -8.34
C ASP A 309 -21.15 -14.96 -7.01
N LEU A 310 -20.09 -14.89 -6.20
CA LEU A 310 -20.08 -14.24 -4.89
C LEU A 310 -20.45 -12.75 -4.98
N VAL A 311 -19.93 -12.02 -5.97
CA VAL A 311 -20.25 -10.60 -6.22
C VAL A 311 -21.66 -10.43 -6.79
N SER A 312 -22.18 -11.41 -7.52
CA SER A 312 -23.57 -11.40 -7.99
C SER A 312 -24.57 -11.59 -6.83
N GLU A 313 -24.25 -12.49 -5.89
CA GLU A 313 -25.10 -12.85 -4.76
C GLU A 313 -25.04 -11.87 -3.58
N CYS A 314 -23.86 -11.33 -3.25
CA CYS A 314 -23.61 -10.45 -2.10
C CYS A 314 -23.67 -8.97 -2.50
N ASP A 315 -24.07 -8.09 -1.60
CA ASP A 315 -24.25 -6.66 -1.90
C ASP A 315 -22.99 -5.85 -1.61
N ILE A 316 -22.25 -6.25 -0.57
CA ILE A 316 -20.92 -5.74 -0.22
C ILE A 316 -19.96 -6.93 -0.16
N VAL A 317 -18.82 -6.83 -0.84
CA VAL A 317 -17.80 -7.87 -0.88
C VAL A 317 -16.49 -7.34 -0.31
N PHE A 318 -15.98 -7.98 0.75
CA PHE A 318 -14.66 -7.69 1.30
C PHE A 318 -13.59 -8.56 0.62
N SER A 319 -12.39 -8.02 0.36
CA SER A 319 -11.22 -8.81 -0.06
C SER A 319 -10.04 -8.63 0.88
N MET A 320 -9.33 -9.73 1.17
CA MET A 320 -8.15 -9.74 2.05
C MET A 320 -7.07 -10.70 1.53
N VAL A 321 -6.30 -10.24 0.55
CA VAL A 321 -5.27 -11.02 -0.17
C VAL A 321 -3.84 -10.54 0.12
N SER A 322 -2.84 -11.27 -0.40
CA SER A 322 -1.43 -11.11 0.00
C SER A 322 -0.75 -9.84 -0.52
N ASP A 323 -1.11 -9.39 -1.71
CA ASP A 323 -0.39 -8.41 -2.51
C ASP A 323 -1.21 -7.94 -3.72
N SER A 324 -0.69 -6.94 -4.44
CA SER A 324 -1.33 -6.32 -5.61
C SER A 324 -1.54 -7.27 -6.79
N GLU A 325 -0.72 -8.32 -6.94
CA GLU A 325 -0.85 -9.27 -8.04
C GLU A 325 -2.00 -10.23 -7.76
N ALA A 326 -2.09 -10.75 -6.53
CA ALA A 326 -3.23 -11.51 -6.05
C ALA A 326 -4.54 -10.71 -6.13
N LEU A 327 -4.51 -9.41 -5.80
CA LEU A 327 -5.68 -8.53 -5.89
C LEU A 327 -6.12 -8.29 -7.34
N ARG A 328 -5.20 -7.94 -8.24
CA ARG A 328 -5.52 -7.79 -9.67
C ARG A 328 -6.02 -9.10 -10.27
N ALA A 329 -5.49 -10.25 -9.86
CA ALA A 329 -5.95 -11.55 -10.32
C ALA A 329 -7.39 -11.89 -9.90
N ILE A 330 -7.84 -11.53 -8.69
CA ILE A 330 -9.26 -11.74 -8.30
C ILE A 330 -10.21 -10.70 -8.90
N VAL A 331 -9.73 -9.51 -9.27
CA VAL A 331 -10.58 -8.44 -9.84
C VAL A 331 -10.74 -8.56 -11.36
N PHE A 332 -9.62 -8.68 -12.08
CA PHE A 332 -9.55 -8.66 -13.55
C PHE A 332 -9.37 -10.06 -14.18
N GLY A 333 -9.24 -11.11 -13.39
CA GLY A 333 -9.20 -12.49 -13.88
C GLY A 333 -10.56 -13.00 -14.34
N GLU A 334 -10.55 -14.10 -15.07
CA GLU A 334 -11.75 -14.85 -15.47
C GLU A 334 -12.57 -15.29 -14.26
N HIS A 335 -13.89 -15.06 -14.28
CA HIS A 335 -14.80 -15.22 -13.14
C HIS A 335 -14.43 -14.35 -11.93
N GLY A 336 -13.79 -13.21 -12.19
CA GLY A 336 -13.33 -12.24 -11.19
C GLY A 336 -14.42 -11.25 -10.74
N VAL A 337 -14.03 -10.27 -9.92
CA VAL A 337 -14.96 -9.27 -9.37
C VAL A 337 -15.71 -8.52 -10.48
N LEU A 338 -15.01 -8.12 -11.56
CA LEU A 338 -15.61 -7.31 -12.63
C LEU A 338 -16.64 -8.05 -13.49
N ASP A 339 -16.66 -9.39 -13.46
CA ASP A 339 -17.65 -10.19 -14.18
C ASP A 339 -18.99 -10.26 -13.42
N GLY A 340 -18.95 -10.20 -12.08
CA GLY A 340 -20.15 -10.08 -11.23
C GLY A 340 -20.57 -8.63 -10.91
N MET A 341 -19.67 -7.65 -11.11
CA MET A 341 -19.89 -6.26 -10.72
C MET A 341 -20.94 -5.56 -11.59
N LYS A 342 -21.88 -4.89 -10.94
CA LYS A 342 -22.98 -4.13 -11.55
C LYS A 342 -23.53 -3.09 -10.57
N LYS A 343 -24.42 -2.21 -11.04
CA LYS A 343 -25.13 -1.21 -10.23
C LYS A 343 -25.62 -1.76 -8.88
N GLY A 344 -25.26 -1.07 -7.80
CA GLY A 344 -25.65 -1.41 -6.42
C GLY A 344 -24.73 -2.41 -5.71
N LYS A 345 -23.83 -3.10 -6.43
CA LYS A 345 -22.80 -3.96 -5.84
C LYS A 345 -21.59 -3.14 -5.39
N ALA A 346 -20.84 -3.67 -4.43
CA ALA A 346 -19.68 -3.00 -3.84
C ALA A 346 -18.50 -3.94 -3.57
N LEU A 347 -17.28 -3.44 -3.76
CA LEU A 347 -16.04 -4.08 -3.30
C LEU A 347 -15.36 -3.21 -2.24
N VAL A 348 -14.94 -3.83 -1.14
CA VAL A 348 -14.14 -3.23 -0.06
C VAL A 348 -12.83 -4.00 0.06
N ASP A 349 -11.74 -3.47 -0.52
CA ASP A 349 -10.44 -4.15 -0.40
C ASP A 349 -9.72 -3.76 0.89
N MET A 350 -9.45 -4.74 1.75
CA MET A 350 -8.76 -4.58 3.03
C MET A 350 -7.28 -5.01 2.97
N SER A 351 -6.81 -5.38 1.77
CA SER A 351 -5.46 -5.85 1.50
C SER A 351 -4.43 -4.70 1.70
N THR A 352 -3.15 -4.98 1.47
CA THR A 352 -2.10 -3.94 1.50
C THR A 352 -1.30 -4.02 0.21
N VAL A 353 -1.48 -3.02 -0.63
CA VAL A 353 -1.12 -3.01 -2.05
C VAL A 353 -0.56 -1.63 -2.46
N ASP A 354 -0.11 -1.48 -3.70
CA ASP A 354 0.34 -0.19 -4.25
C ASP A 354 -0.83 0.73 -4.65
N ILE A 355 -0.55 2.04 -4.70
CA ILE A 355 -1.54 3.09 -4.97
C ILE A 355 -2.16 2.94 -6.38
N GLY A 356 -1.33 2.63 -7.39
CA GLY A 356 -1.79 2.45 -8.76
C GLY A 356 -2.79 1.30 -8.91
N THR A 357 -2.67 0.26 -8.07
CA THR A 357 -3.63 -0.84 -8.01
C THR A 357 -4.98 -0.40 -7.47
N VAL A 358 -5.05 0.31 -6.34
CA VAL A 358 -6.35 0.75 -5.80
C VAL A 358 -7.05 1.79 -6.67
N THR A 359 -6.32 2.73 -7.27
CA THR A 359 -6.92 3.69 -8.22
C THR A 359 -7.35 3.02 -9.54
N GLY A 360 -6.63 1.98 -9.98
CA GLY A 360 -7.03 1.15 -11.13
C GLY A 360 -8.27 0.30 -10.84
N LEU A 361 -8.41 -0.20 -9.61
CA LEU A 361 -9.61 -0.89 -9.13
C LEU A 361 -10.82 0.04 -9.10
N GLU A 362 -10.68 1.22 -8.49
CA GLU A 362 -11.73 2.25 -8.42
C GLU A 362 -12.31 2.56 -9.81
N GLY A 363 -11.44 2.91 -10.78
CA GLY A 363 -11.87 3.21 -12.14
C GLY A 363 -12.54 2.03 -12.85
N ALA A 364 -12.06 0.80 -12.65
CA ALA A 364 -12.65 -0.39 -13.27
C ALA A 364 -14.00 -0.78 -12.67
N ILE A 365 -14.18 -0.59 -11.35
CA ILE A 365 -15.40 -0.95 -10.62
C ILE A 365 -16.50 0.09 -10.84
N THR A 366 -16.15 1.38 -10.79
CA THR A 366 -17.09 2.48 -11.09
C THR A 366 -17.54 2.48 -12.55
N ALA A 367 -16.69 2.05 -13.49
CA ALA A 367 -17.07 1.80 -14.89
C ALA A 367 -18.09 0.65 -15.07
N ARG A 368 -18.38 -0.13 -14.03
CA ARG A 368 -19.46 -1.14 -13.97
C ARG A 368 -20.66 -0.69 -13.11
N GLU A 369 -20.76 0.60 -12.79
CA GLU A 369 -21.69 1.16 -11.79
C GLU A 369 -21.55 0.57 -10.37
N GLY A 370 -20.43 -0.10 -10.09
CA GLY A 370 -20.10 -0.62 -8.76
C GLY A 370 -19.52 0.46 -7.85
N ARG A 371 -19.66 0.26 -6.54
CA ARG A 371 -19.04 1.10 -5.51
C ARG A 371 -17.70 0.50 -5.06
N PHE A 372 -16.72 1.35 -4.76
CA PHE A 372 -15.40 0.91 -4.28
C PHE A 372 -14.94 1.68 -3.05
N LEU A 373 -14.29 0.95 -2.14
CA LEU A 373 -13.65 1.47 -0.93
C LEU A 373 -12.36 0.66 -0.72
N GLU A 374 -11.22 1.32 -0.52
CA GLU A 374 -10.10 0.67 0.14
C GLU A 374 -10.30 0.80 1.65
N ALA A 375 -10.02 -0.26 2.42
CA ALA A 375 -10.10 -0.28 3.88
C ALA A 375 -8.95 -1.08 4.53
N PRO A 376 -7.67 -0.83 4.16
CA PRO A 376 -6.52 -1.52 4.75
C PRO A 376 -6.48 -1.48 6.28
N VAL A 377 -6.13 -2.62 6.88
CA VAL A 377 -6.15 -2.80 8.35
C VAL A 377 -4.77 -2.74 9.00
N VAL A 378 -4.70 -2.16 10.20
CA VAL A 378 -3.53 -2.15 11.09
C VAL A 378 -3.77 -3.10 12.26
N GLY A 379 -2.84 -4.03 12.43
CA GLY A 379 -2.91 -5.17 13.34
C GLY A 379 -2.34 -6.43 12.69
N SER A 380 -2.23 -7.49 13.47
CA SER A 380 -1.77 -8.83 13.04
C SER A 380 -2.87 -9.87 13.29
N VAL A 381 -2.55 -11.18 13.16
CA VAL A 381 -3.48 -12.29 13.41
C VAL A 381 -4.32 -12.08 14.69
N GLN A 382 -3.68 -11.92 15.86
CA GLN A 382 -4.40 -11.78 17.13
C GLN A 382 -5.48 -10.67 17.11
N PRO A 383 -5.17 -9.39 16.77
CA PRO A 383 -6.19 -8.38 16.56
C PRO A 383 -7.29 -8.72 15.54
N ALA A 384 -6.98 -9.49 14.49
CA ALA A 384 -7.99 -9.96 13.54
C ALA A 384 -8.94 -11.02 14.15
N MET A 385 -8.44 -11.88 15.06
CA MET A 385 -9.29 -12.83 15.79
C MET A 385 -10.13 -12.11 16.86
N GLU A 386 -9.53 -11.15 17.56
CA GLU A 386 -10.19 -10.35 18.61
C GLU A 386 -11.26 -9.39 18.06
N GLY A 387 -11.21 -9.04 16.76
CA GLY A 387 -11.94 -7.89 16.21
C GLY A 387 -11.41 -6.55 16.73
N SER A 388 -10.12 -6.49 17.07
CA SER A 388 -9.46 -5.32 17.67
C SER A 388 -8.55 -4.56 16.68
N LEU A 389 -8.69 -4.84 15.37
CA LEU A 389 -8.03 -4.12 14.28
C LEU A 389 -8.35 -2.62 14.28
N VAL A 390 -7.47 -1.84 13.69
CA VAL A 390 -7.77 -0.46 13.26
C VAL A 390 -7.94 -0.47 11.74
N ILE A 391 -9.05 0.06 11.25
CA ILE A 391 -9.44 0.04 9.83
C ILE A 391 -9.25 1.44 9.24
N ILE A 392 -8.63 1.54 8.06
CA ILE A 392 -8.29 2.82 7.41
C ILE A 392 -8.99 2.89 6.04
N GLY A 393 -10.22 3.40 6.03
CA GLY A 393 -11.07 3.53 4.86
C GLY A 393 -10.74 4.76 3.99
N ALA A 394 -10.87 4.63 2.67
CA ALA A 394 -10.86 5.73 1.70
C ALA A 394 -11.56 5.32 0.39
N GLY A 395 -12.33 6.21 -0.23
CA GLY A 395 -13.20 5.95 -1.38
C GLY A 395 -14.65 6.39 -1.15
N ASP A 396 -15.62 5.56 -1.53
CA ASP A 396 -17.05 5.86 -1.37
C ASP A 396 -17.45 5.96 0.12
N SER A 397 -17.84 7.15 0.57
CA SER A 397 -18.25 7.41 1.96
C SER A 397 -19.57 6.72 2.33
N ASN A 398 -20.51 6.60 1.41
CA ASN A 398 -21.78 5.91 1.67
C ASN A 398 -21.56 4.40 1.80
N LEU A 399 -20.57 3.86 1.08
CA LEU A 399 -20.11 2.49 1.25
C LEU A 399 -19.35 2.29 2.59
N PHE A 400 -18.56 3.29 3.03
CA PHE A 400 -17.93 3.25 4.34
C PHE A 400 -18.98 3.21 5.47
N ASP A 401 -20.01 4.06 5.39
CA ASP A 401 -21.10 4.10 6.37
C ASP A 401 -21.95 2.81 6.33
N ASP A 402 -22.28 2.31 5.14
CA ASP A 402 -22.93 1.00 4.91
C ASP A 402 -22.19 -0.18 5.59
N CYS A 403 -20.86 -0.07 5.74
CA CYS A 403 -20.01 -1.09 6.34
C CYS A 403 -19.88 -0.97 7.87
N THR A 404 -20.55 -0.03 8.54
CA THR A 404 -20.33 0.29 9.96
C THR A 404 -20.34 -0.93 10.89
N SER A 405 -21.37 -1.79 10.84
CA SER A 405 -21.44 -2.97 11.72
C SER A 405 -20.44 -4.07 11.33
N CYS A 406 -20.08 -4.18 10.06
CA CYS A 406 -18.99 -5.04 9.60
C CYS A 406 -17.62 -4.55 10.14
N PHE A 407 -17.40 -3.24 10.15
CA PHE A 407 -16.19 -2.64 10.72
C PHE A 407 -16.13 -2.76 12.25
N GLN A 408 -17.27 -2.66 12.95
CA GLN A 408 -17.35 -2.92 14.40
C GLN A 408 -17.05 -4.40 14.75
N ALA A 409 -17.51 -5.35 13.94
CA ALA A 409 -17.21 -6.77 14.14
C ALA A 409 -15.72 -7.09 13.98
N MET A 410 -15.08 -6.49 12.96
CA MET A 410 -13.68 -6.73 12.60
C MET A 410 -12.66 -5.84 13.33
N GLY A 411 -13.05 -4.68 13.87
CA GLY A 411 -12.12 -3.69 14.40
C GLY A 411 -12.68 -2.77 15.49
N LYS A 412 -11.79 -2.36 16.40
CA LYS A 412 -12.10 -1.44 17.51
C LYS A 412 -12.27 0.01 17.08
N LYS A 413 -11.80 0.37 15.88
CA LYS A 413 -11.95 1.72 15.31
C LYS A 413 -11.75 1.69 13.80
N ALA A 414 -12.65 2.34 13.07
CA ALA A 414 -12.44 2.76 11.69
C ALA A 414 -12.13 4.27 11.61
N PHE A 415 -11.32 4.64 10.62
CA PHE A 415 -11.04 6.00 10.17
C PHE A 415 -11.39 6.12 8.69
N PHE A 416 -11.88 7.28 8.25
CA PHE A 416 -12.11 7.59 6.84
C PHE A 416 -11.17 8.72 6.40
N LEU A 417 -10.43 8.53 5.30
CA LEU A 417 -9.38 9.43 4.82
C LEU A 417 -9.68 10.11 3.47
N GLY A 418 -10.96 10.18 3.08
CA GLY A 418 -11.38 10.78 1.81
C GLY A 418 -11.04 9.90 0.61
N ASP A 419 -10.41 10.48 -0.42
CA ASP A 419 -10.21 9.88 -1.73
C ASP A 419 -9.35 8.61 -1.75
N VAL A 420 -9.60 7.71 -2.72
CA VAL A 420 -8.87 6.46 -2.90
C VAL A 420 -7.36 6.66 -3.01
N GLY A 421 -6.62 5.74 -2.39
CA GLY A 421 -5.17 5.75 -2.26
C GLY A 421 -4.71 6.38 -0.95
N ASN A 422 -5.55 7.16 -0.23
CA ASN A 422 -5.16 7.75 1.05
C ASN A 422 -5.06 6.71 2.18
N GLY A 423 -5.93 5.69 2.17
CA GLY A 423 -5.85 4.53 3.07
C GLY A 423 -4.60 3.70 2.81
N SER A 424 -4.31 3.37 1.53
CA SER A 424 -3.09 2.64 1.17
C SER A 424 -1.81 3.43 1.49
N LYS A 425 -1.74 4.74 1.19
CA LYS A 425 -0.62 5.62 1.58
C LYS A 425 -0.36 5.54 3.10
N MET A 426 -1.41 5.75 3.90
CA MET A 426 -1.33 5.70 5.36
C MET A 426 -0.84 4.33 5.85
N LYS A 427 -1.41 3.23 5.33
CA LYS A 427 -1.01 1.87 5.71
C LYS A 427 0.43 1.55 5.33
N ILE A 428 0.89 1.95 4.15
CA ILE A 428 2.28 1.78 3.70
C ILE A 428 3.24 2.51 4.66
N ILE A 429 2.93 3.75 5.04
CA ILE A 429 3.74 4.55 5.99
C ILE A 429 3.79 3.88 7.37
N ILE A 430 2.66 3.38 7.88
CA ILE A 430 2.60 2.66 9.17
C ILE A 430 3.45 1.38 9.14
N ASN A 431 3.40 0.60 8.05
CA ASN A 431 4.21 -0.61 7.92
C ASN A 431 5.69 -0.33 7.62
N MET A 432 6.03 0.81 7.02
CA MET A 432 7.41 1.31 6.90
C MET A 432 8.02 1.59 8.29
N ILE A 433 7.28 2.33 9.13
CA ILE A 433 7.68 2.65 10.51
C ILE A 433 7.81 1.36 11.33
N THR A 434 6.84 0.45 11.22
CA THR A 434 6.85 -0.87 11.88
C THR A 434 8.09 -1.68 11.53
N GLY A 435 8.46 -1.72 10.23
CA GLY A 435 9.67 -2.39 9.76
C GLY A 435 10.95 -1.79 10.36
N CYS A 436 11.05 -0.45 10.40
CA CYS A 436 12.21 0.24 10.95
C CYS A 436 12.36 0.00 12.46
N ILE A 437 11.26 0.05 13.22
CA ILE A 437 11.26 -0.27 14.67
C ILE A 437 11.69 -1.72 14.91
N MET A 438 11.15 -2.68 14.14
CA MET A 438 11.50 -4.09 14.27
C MET A 438 12.98 -4.36 13.95
N SER A 439 13.54 -3.71 12.92
CA SER A 439 14.97 -3.85 12.59
C SER A 439 15.89 -3.23 13.65
N GLY A 440 15.64 -1.98 14.07
CA GLY A 440 16.46 -1.34 15.10
C GLY A 440 16.40 -2.06 16.46
N PHE A 441 15.22 -2.60 16.82
CA PHE A 441 15.09 -3.46 18.01
C PHE A 441 15.84 -4.79 17.86
N ALA A 442 15.76 -5.44 16.69
CA ALA A 442 16.51 -6.67 16.42
C ALA A 442 18.03 -6.47 16.47
N GLU A 443 18.53 -5.34 15.95
CA GLU A 443 19.95 -4.95 16.02
C GLU A 443 20.37 -4.66 17.47
N GLY A 444 19.59 -3.88 18.23
CA GLY A 444 19.85 -3.61 19.64
C GLY A 444 19.90 -4.88 20.50
N MET A 445 18.98 -5.82 20.28
CA MET A 445 18.99 -7.14 20.92
C MET A 445 20.26 -7.93 20.56
N ALA A 446 20.67 -7.94 19.28
CA ALA A 446 21.87 -8.66 18.83
C ALA A 446 23.17 -8.03 19.38
N VAL A 447 23.24 -6.70 19.49
CA VAL A 447 24.37 -5.99 20.12
C VAL A 447 24.44 -6.29 21.62
N ALA A 448 23.31 -6.35 22.32
CA ALA A 448 23.29 -6.70 23.75
C ALA A 448 23.80 -8.12 24.01
N ASP A 449 23.35 -9.11 23.22
CA ASP A 449 23.86 -10.49 23.24
C ASP A 449 25.39 -10.54 23.03
N ARG A 450 25.89 -9.83 22.00
CA ARG A 450 27.33 -9.75 21.71
C ARG A 450 28.14 -8.95 22.73
N ALA A 451 27.50 -8.07 23.50
CA ALA A 451 28.09 -7.35 24.63
C ALA A 451 28.03 -8.13 25.96
N GLY A 452 27.47 -9.34 25.98
CA GLY A 452 27.31 -10.15 27.19
C GLY A 452 26.21 -9.66 28.14
N LEU A 453 25.27 -8.87 27.64
CA LEU A 453 24.12 -8.36 28.39
C LEU A 453 22.91 -9.29 28.24
N SER A 454 22.14 -9.46 29.31
CA SER A 454 20.89 -10.23 29.26
C SER A 454 19.87 -9.55 28.34
N GLN A 455 19.47 -10.25 27.27
CA GLN A 455 18.41 -9.81 26.37
C GLN A 455 17.04 -9.69 27.06
N GLU A 456 16.81 -10.49 28.10
CA GLU A 456 15.59 -10.45 28.91
C GLU A 456 15.55 -9.17 29.74
N THR A 457 16.65 -8.86 30.43
CA THR A 457 16.78 -7.60 31.19
C THR A 457 16.74 -6.36 30.28
N LEU A 458 17.29 -6.43 29.06
CA LEU A 458 17.10 -5.37 28.06
C LEU A 458 15.61 -5.19 27.71
N LEU A 459 14.89 -6.28 27.43
CA LEU A 459 13.47 -6.22 27.10
C LEU A 459 12.65 -5.60 28.25
N ASP A 460 12.92 -5.95 29.49
CA ASP A 460 12.25 -5.38 30.66
C ASP A 460 12.53 -3.88 30.83
N VAL A 461 13.79 -3.45 30.69
CA VAL A 461 14.17 -2.03 30.69
C VAL A 461 13.47 -1.26 29.57
N LEU A 462 13.35 -1.84 28.37
CA LEU A 462 12.61 -1.21 27.25
C LEU A 462 11.10 -1.16 27.49
N ASN A 463 10.51 -2.16 28.15
CA ASN A 463 9.09 -2.18 28.51
C ASN A 463 8.71 -1.14 29.58
N LEU A 464 9.67 -0.69 30.40
CA LEU A 464 9.50 0.41 31.36
C LEU A 464 9.83 1.80 30.76
N GLY A 465 10.49 1.84 29.60
CA GLY A 465 10.96 3.07 28.95
C GLY A 465 9.96 3.70 27.97
N ALA A 466 10.31 4.89 27.48
CA ALA A 466 9.46 5.69 26.58
C ALA A 466 9.19 5.05 25.18
N ILE A 467 9.86 3.95 24.83
CA ILE A 467 9.62 3.20 23.58
C ILE A 467 8.83 1.88 23.79
N SER A 468 8.33 1.67 25.01
CA SER A 468 7.47 0.53 25.36
C SER A 468 6.25 0.47 24.45
N SER A 469 6.01 -0.71 23.87
CA SER A 469 4.87 -0.94 22.97
C SER A 469 4.55 -2.43 22.84
N PRO A 470 3.29 -2.81 22.52
CA PRO A 470 2.93 -4.21 22.29
C PRO A 470 3.77 -4.91 21.21
N LEU A 471 4.30 -4.15 20.25
CA LEU A 471 5.24 -4.64 19.25
C LEU A 471 6.56 -5.08 19.91
N ILE A 472 7.22 -4.21 20.67
CA ILE A 472 8.48 -4.53 21.35
C ILE A 472 8.28 -5.68 22.35
N SER A 473 7.28 -5.59 23.23
CA SER A 473 7.02 -6.62 24.25
C SER A 473 6.69 -7.99 23.64
N GLY A 474 5.88 -8.03 22.58
CA GLY A 474 5.49 -9.28 21.91
C GLY A 474 6.60 -9.89 21.06
N LYS A 475 7.32 -9.07 20.27
CA LYS A 475 8.41 -9.54 19.39
C LYS A 475 9.68 -9.87 20.18
N GLY A 476 9.93 -9.19 21.30
CA GLY A 476 11.01 -9.51 22.23
C GLY A 476 10.84 -10.91 22.82
N LYS A 477 9.64 -11.25 23.31
CA LYS A 477 9.33 -12.61 23.81
C LYS A 477 9.52 -13.69 22.74
N ALA A 478 9.18 -13.41 21.47
CA ALA A 478 9.42 -14.32 20.35
C ALA A 478 10.93 -14.54 20.05
N ILE A 479 11.74 -13.47 20.15
CA ILE A 479 13.20 -13.52 20.01
C ILE A 479 13.83 -14.34 21.14
N LEU A 480 13.50 -14.04 22.41
CA LEU A 480 13.99 -14.76 23.60
C LEU A 480 13.64 -16.25 23.55
N ALA A 481 12.39 -16.57 23.20
CA ALA A 481 11.94 -17.96 23.03
C ALA A 481 12.51 -18.66 21.78
N ASN A 482 13.26 -17.95 20.94
CA ASN A 482 13.81 -18.39 19.66
C ASN A 482 12.73 -19.02 18.72
N LYS A 483 11.50 -18.50 18.78
CA LYS A 483 10.32 -19.06 18.12
C LYS A 483 9.55 -17.95 17.40
N TYR A 484 9.38 -18.12 16.08
CA TYR A 484 8.83 -17.10 15.19
C TYR A 484 7.52 -17.55 14.50
N PRO A 485 6.44 -17.86 15.25
CA PRO A 485 5.15 -18.27 14.68
C PRO A 485 4.52 -17.09 13.92
N PRO A 486 4.06 -17.27 12.67
CA PRO A 486 3.73 -16.16 11.77
C PRO A 486 2.44 -15.41 12.16
N ALA A 487 2.56 -14.42 13.03
CA ALA A 487 1.51 -13.43 13.29
C ALA A 487 1.50 -12.33 12.22
N PHE A 488 2.68 -11.93 11.72
CA PHE A 488 2.84 -11.15 10.49
C PHE A 488 4.04 -11.71 9.70
N PRO A 489 3.81 -12.42 8.57
CA PRO A 489 4.89 -13.01 7.79
C PRO A 489 5.93 -12.01 7.28
N LEU A 490 7.21 -12.35 7.47
CA LEU A 490 8.37 -11.54 7.12
C LEU A 490 8.39 -11.14 5.63
N LYS A 491 7.93 -12.03 4.73
CA LYS A 491 7.76 -11.73 3.31
C LYS A 491 6.80 -10.57 3.02
N TYR A 492 5.77 -10.37 3.85
CA TYR A 492 4.80 -9.29 3.68
C TYR A 492 5.34 -7.96 4.21
N GLN A 493 6.02 -7.95 5.35
CA GLN A 493 6.76 -6.77 5.80
C GLN A 493 7.81 -6.32 4.77
N GLN A 494 8.53 -7.26 4.13
CA GLN A 494 9.46 -6.92 3.05
C GLN A 494 8.74 -6.38 1.80
N LYS A 495 7.58 -6.94 1.43
CA LYS A 495 6.71 -6.38 0.38
C LYS A 495 6.32 -4.94 0.74
N ASP A 496 5.91 -4.68 1.97
CA ASP A 496 5.48 -3.35 2.42
C ASP A 496 6.65 -2.35 2.48
N MET A 497 7.88 -2.77 2.85
CA MET A 497 9.08 -1.92 2.71
C MET A 497 9.35 -1.54 1.25
N ARG A 498 9.14 -2.46 0.29
CA ARG A 498 9.23 -2.17 -1.15
C ARG A 498 8.12 -1.20 -1.60
N LEU A 499 6.90 -1.34 -1.09
CA LEU A 499 5.80 -0.39 -1.36
C LEU A 499 6.12 1.01 -0.82
N ALA A 500 6.72 1.10 0.37
CA ALA A 500 7.15 2.37 0.96
C ALA A 500 8.26 3.06 0.14
N LEU A 501 9.24 2.30 -0.36
CA LEU A 501 10.27 2.83 -1.25
C LEU A 501 9.68 3.35 -2.56
N ALA A 502 8.74 2.63 -3.18
CA ALA A 502 8.06 3.09 -4.39
C ALA A 502 7.18 4.32 -4.16
N LEU A 503 6.48 4.41 -3.02
CA LEU A 503 5.69 5.59 -2.64
C LEU A 503 6.57 6.81 -2.36
N ALA A 504 7.74 6.63 -1.74
CA ALA A 504 8.68 7.69 -1.43
C ALA A 504 9.37 8.25 -2.70
N ASP A 505 9.69 7.37 -3.65
CA ASP A 505 10.20 7.72 -4.99
C ASP A 505 9.19 8.59 -5.76
N GLN A 506 7.90 8.21 -5.75
CA GLN A 506 6.79 8.97 -6.36
C GLN A 506 6.59 10.39 -5.79
N VAL A 507 7.15 10.72 -4.63
CA VAL A 507 7.06 12.04 -4.00
C VAL A 507 8.43 12.69 -3.75
N GLU A 508 9.48 12.19 -4.43
CA GLU A 508 10.86 12.69 -4.36
C GLU A 508 11.44 12.76 -2.93
N GLN A 509 11.00 11.89 -2.01
CA GLN A 509 11.40 11.90 -0.59
C GLN A 509 12.44 10.81 -0.27
N PRO A 510 13.70 11.15 0.03
CA PRO A 510 14.69 10.16 0.47
C PRO A 510 14.31 9.53 1.82
N ILE A 511 14.34 8.19 1.90
CA ILE A 511 14.11 7.41 3.13
C ILE A 511 15.24 6.39 3.39
N PRO A 512 16.48 6.84 3.63
CA PRO A 512 17.67 5.97 3.64
C PRO A 512 17.64 4.86 4.71
N VAL A 513 17.06 5.14 5.89
CA VAL A 513 16.87 4.12 6.95
C VAL A 513 15.98 2.98 6.44
N SER A 514 14.85 3.32 5.83
CA SER A 514 13.89 2.35 5.29
C SER A 514 14.45 1.55 4.10
N ALA A 515 15.37 2.14 3.32
CA ALA A 515 16.11 1.44 2.27
C ALA A 515 17.04 0.36 2.86
N ALA A 516 17.85 0.69 3.88
CA ALA A 516 18.70 -0.30 4.56
C ALA A 516 17.88 -1.43 5.22
N VAL A 517 16.77 -1.06 5.86
CA VAL A 517 15.80 -2.01 6.47
C VAL A 517 15.20 -2.97 5.42
N ASN A 518 14.88 -2.50 4.21
CA ASN A 518 14.41 -3.36 3.13
C ASN A 518 15.45 -4.41 2.71
N GLU A 519 16.73 -4.04 2.63
CA GLU A 519 17.80 -4.98 2.29
C GLU A 519 18.04 -6.01 3.42
N LEU A 520 17.92 -5.60 4.69
CA LEU A 520 17.93 -6.53 5.81
C LEU A 520 16.75 -7.52 5.77
N PHE A 521 15.54 -7.06 5.43
CA PHE A 521 14.39 -7.95 5.23
C PHE A 521 14.56 -8.88 4.01
N LYS A 522 15.19 -8.45 2.92
CA LYS A 522 15.60 -9.33 1.81
C LYS A 522 16.60 -10.39 2.29
N ARG A 523 17.61 -10.00 3.09
CA ARG A 523 18.59 -10.93 3.68
C ARG A 523 17.89 -12.02 4.50
N ALA A 524 16.95 -11.65 5.35
CA ALA A 524 16.17 -12.61 6.13
C ALA A 524 15.32 -13.56 5.25
N LYS A 525 14.73 -13.08 4.14
CA LYS A 525 14.08 -13.97 3.15
C LYS A 525 15.05 -14.96 2.53
N ASN A 526 16.27 -14.54 2.18
CA ASN A 526 17.31 -15.40 1.60
C ASN A 526 17.80 -16.48 2.58
N LEU A 527 17.68 -16.25 3.89
CA LEU A 527 17.88 -17.26 4.96
C LEU A 527 16.66 -18.20 5.16
N GLY A 528 15.69 -18.19 4.24
CA GLY A 528 14.48 -19.03 4.30
C GLY A 528 13.40 -18.54 5.28
N LEU A 529 13.55 -17.37 5.89
CA LEU A 529 12.70 -16.89 6.98
C LEU A 529 11.39 -16.21 6.51
N GLY A 530 11.11 -16.19 5.19
CA GLY A 530 9.98 -15.44 4.62
C GLY A 530 8.59 -15.85 5.15
N GLU A 531 8.40 -17.12 5.53
CA GLU A 531 7.17 -17.66 6.14
C GLU A 531 7.17 -17.62 7.68
N LYS A 532 8.22 -17.07 8.30
CA LYS A 532 8.27 -16.79 9.74
C LYS A 532 7.74 -15.39 10.04
N ASP A 533 7.49 -15.09 11.29
CA ASP A 533 7.11 -13.74 11.73
C ASP A 533 8.21 -12.69 11.45
N ILE A 534 7.84 -11.40 11.35
CA ILE A 534 8.79 -10.28 11.22
C ILE A 534 9.94 -10.32 12.24
N SER A 535 9.69 -10.81 13.46
CA SER A 535 10.71 -10.96 14.51
C SER A 535 11.87 -11.89 14.11
N ALA A 536 11.69 -12.77 13.12
CA ALA A 536 12.75 -13.60 12.58
C ALA A 536 13.87 -12.79 11.89
N VAL A 537 13.66 -11.49 11.59
CA VAL A 537 14.72 -10.59 11.09
C VAL A 537 15.93 -10.52 12.03
N TYR A 538 15.73 -10.81 13.32
CA TYR A 538 16.79 -11.02 14.31
C TYR A 538 17.86 -12.05 13.87
N LYS A 539 17.46 -13.13 13.19
CA LYS A 539 18.38 -14.16 12.65
C LYS A 539 19.15 -13.71 11.40
N ALA A 540 18.86 -12.52 10.87
CA ALA A 540 19.64 -11.91 9.80
C ALA A 540 20.63 -10.83 10.30
N VAL A 541 20.61 -10.51 11.60
CA VAL A 541 21.56 -9.59 12.26
C VAL A 541 22.48 -10.29 13.26
N ASN A 542 21.96 -11.21 14.09
CA ASN A 542 22.79 -12.01 15.00
C ASN A 542 23.34 -13.25 14.27
N MET A 543 24.66 -13.24 14.00
CA MET A 543 25.44 -14.30 13.33
C MET A 543 26.67 -14.65 14.15
#